data_AF-A0A962TFB0-F1
#
_entry.id   AF-A0A962TFB0-F1
#
_cell.length_a   1.000
_cell.length_b   1.000
_cell.length_c   1.000
_cell.angle_alpha   90.00
_cell.angle_beta   90.00
_cell.angle_gamma   90.00
#
_symmetry.space_group_name_H-M   'P 1'
#
loop_
_entity.id
_entity.type
_entity.pdbx_description
1 polymer ?
#
loop_
_entity_poly.entity_id
_entity_poly.type
_entity_poly.pdbx_seq_one_letter_code
_entity_poly.pdbx_strand_id
1 'polypeptide(L)'
;MPTISRALISVSDKTGVVEFARDLAEAGVEILSTGGTAKLLRDNGIVVMEVGDYTGFPEMMDGRVKTLHPKIHGGILGRRGTDDDVMERHGIGRIDLVAVNLYPFQQA
;
A
#
# COMPACT_ATOMS: atom_id res chain seq x y z
N MET A 1 14.07 16.24 -3.04
CA MET A 1 13.48 14.88 -3.15
C MET A 1 11.99 15.00 -2.90
N PRO A 2 11.12 14.27 -3.59
CA PRO A 2 9.69 14.32 -3.31
C PRO A 2 9.43 13.83 -1.88
N THR A 3 8.64 14.57 -1.11
CA THR A 3 8.15 14.15 0.20
C THR A 3 7.29 12.90 0.03
N ILE A 4 7.55 11.87 0.84
CA ILE A 4 6.71 10.67 0.87
C ILE A 4 5.44 11.03 1.63
N SER A 5 4.29 10.98 0.96
CA SER A 5 2.98 11.23 1.57
C SER A 5 2.19 9.95 1.80
N ARG A 6 2.44 8.92 0.99
CA ARG A 6 1.77 7.61 1.09
C ARG A 6 2.68 6.45 0.76
N ALA A 7 2.59 5.38 1.54
CA ALA A 7 3.29 4.12 1.35
C ALA A 7 2.34 2.95 1.13
N LEU A 8 2.64 2.05 0.19
CA LEU A 8 2.01 0.74 0.06
C LEU A 8 2.94 -0.33 0.64
N ILE A 9 2.53 -0.99 1.71
CA ILE A 9 3.30 -2.04 2.39
C ILE A 9 2.57 -3.38 2.22
N SER A 10 3.19 -4.32 1.50
CA SER A 10 2.63 -5.66 1.27
C SER A 10 3.73 -6.70 1.28
N VAL A 11 3.95 -7.33 2.43
CA VAL A 11 5.08 -8.22 2.68
C VAL A 11 4.63 -9.62 3.10
N SER A 12 5.34 -10.63 2.60
CA SER A 12 5.25 -12.02 3.06
C SER A 12 6.06 -12.20 4.35
N ASP A 13 7.35 -11.85 4.31
CA ASP A 13 8.23 -11.78 5.47
C ASP A 13 7.99 -10.47 6.22
N LYS A 14 7.58 -10.60 7.48
CA LYS A 14 7.16 -9.48 8.34
C LYS A 14 8.29 -8.99 9.25
N THR A 15 9.51 -9.48 9.08
CA THR A 15 10.67 -9.04 9.86
C THR A 15 10.86 -7.52 9.75
N GLY A 16 10.84 -6.83 10.89
CA GLY A 16 11.04 -5.38 10.99
C GLY A 16 9.92 -4.49 10.43
N VAL A 17 8.80 -5.07 9.96
CA VAL A 17 7.75 -4.28 9.28
C VAL A 17 7.01 -3.33 10.23
N VAL A 18 6.92 -3.68 11.51
CA VAL A 18 6.19 -2.89 12.51
C VAL A 18 6.97 -1.61 12.83
N GLU A 19 8.26 -1.73 13.09
CA GLU A 19 9.17 -0.61 13.35
C GLU A 19 9.21 0.32 12.13
N PHE A 20 9.40 -0.27 10.94
CA PHE A 20 9.40 0.48 9.68
C PHE A 20 8.09 1.26 9.46
N ALA A 21 6.94 0.63 9.65
CA ALA A 21 5.64 1.27 9.48
C ALA A 21 5.37 2.33 10.56
N ARG A 22 5.88 2.15 11.78
CA ARG A 22 5.76 3.12 12.87
C ARG A 22 6.49 4.41 12.53
N ASP A 23 7.74 4.32 12.08
CA ASP A 23 8.54 5.49 11.70
C ASP A 23 7.87 6.28 10.55
N LEU A 24 7.28 5.57 9.57
CA LEU A 24 6.50 6.19 8.50
C LEU A 24 5.26 6.92 9.04
N ALA A 25 4.50 6.27 9.92
CA ALA A 25 3.29 6.86 10.50
C ALA A 25 3.62 8.09 11.37
N GLU A 26 4.70 8.05 12.15
CA GLU A 26 5.19 9.18 12.95
C GLU A 26 5.66 10.36 12.08
N ALA A 27 6.16 10.07 10.88
CA ALA A 27 6.48 11.07 9.86
C ALA A 27 5.23 11.60 9.11
N GLY A 28 4.02 11.16 9.46
CA GLY A 28 2.77 11.59 8.83
C GLY A 28 2.47 10.92 7.48
N VAL A 29 3.13 9.80 7.17
CA VAL A 29 2.89 9.03 5.93
C VAL A 29 1.63 8.19 6.09
N GLU A 30 0.72 8.29 5.12
CA GLU A 30 -0.44 7.41 5.05
C GLU A 30 -0.01 6.00 4.61
N ILE A 31 -0.45 4.97 5.32
CA ILE A 31 -0.08 3.59 5.03
C ILE A 31 -1.27 2.85 4.40
N LEU A 32 -1.07 2.35 3.19
CA LEU A 32 -1.90 1.34 2.56
C LEU A 32 -1.28 -0.04 2.80
N SER A 33 -2.10 -1.04 3.15
CA SER A 33 -1.59 -2.40 3.30
C SER A 33 -2.62 -3.48 2.95
N THR A 34 -2.19 -4.73 2.90
CA THR A 34 -3.00 -5.88 2.48
C THR A 34 -3.08 -6.94 3.58
N GLY A 35 -4.26 -7.54 3.74
CA GLY A 35 -4.50 -8.77 4.49
C GLY A 35 -3.70 -8.89 5.79
N GLY A 36 -2.86 -9.93 5.88
CA GLY A 36 -2.06 -10.22 7.07
C GLY A 36 -1.05 -9.14 7.48
N THR A 37 -0.55 -8.34 6.53
CA THR A 37 0.33 -7.19 6.87
C THR A 37 -0.50 -6.10 7.54
N ALA A 38 -1.63 -5.73 6.94
CA ALA A 38 -2.52 -4.71 7.48
C ALA A 38 -3.04 -5.10 8.87
N LYS A 39 -3.32 -6.39 9.10
CA LYS A 39 -3.71 -6.90 10.42
C LYS A 39 -2.58 -6.75 11.45
N LEU A 40 -1.36 -7.18 11.11
CA LEU A 40 -0.22 -7.06 12.02
C LEU A 40 0.03 -5.60 12.45
N LEU A 41 -0.06 -4.66 11.50
CA LEU A 41 0.15 -3.23 11.80
C LEU A 41 -0.96 -2.68 12.72
N ARG A 42 -2.23 -3.01 12.46
CA ARG A 42 -3.37 -2.64 13.33
C ARG A 42 -3.23 -3.20 14.74
N ASP A 43 -2.86 -4.48 14.86
CA ASP A 43 -2.67 -5.14 16.16
C ASP A 43 -1.55 -4.48 16.98
N ASN A 44 -0.63 -3.74 16.34
CA ASN A 44 0.45 -2.97 16.97
C ASN A 44 0.14 -1.46 17.10
N GLY A 45 -1.13 -1.06 16.93
CA GLY A 45 -1.60 0.31 17.11
C GLY A 45 -1.24 1.26 15.98
N ILE A 46 -0.81 0.75 14.81
CA ILE A 46 -0.47 1.58 13.65
C ILE A 46 -1.72 1.74 12.79
N VAL A 47 -2.08 2.99 12.51
CA VAL A 47 -3.18 3.34 11.60
C VAL A 47 -2.80 2.92 10.18
N VAL A 48 -3.65 2.12 9.56
CA VAL A 48 -3.46 1.63 8.19
C VAL A 48 -4.81 1.54 7.49
N MET A 49 -4.84 1.94 6.22
CA MET A 49 -5.98 1.74 5.34
C MET A 49 -5.80 0.43 4.58
N GLU A 50 -6.79 -0.45 4.61
CA GLU A 50 -6.75 -1.66 3.79
C GLU A 50 -6.94 -1.31 2.31
N VAL A 51 -6.22 -2.01 1.43
CA VAL A 51 -6.35 -1.84 -0.03
C VAL A 51 -7.79 -2.08 -0.49
N GLY A 52 -8.54 -2.99 0.15
CA GLY A 52 -9.96 -3.22 -0.15
C GLY A 52 -10.79 -1.95 0.07
N ASP A 53 -10.63 -1.31 1.22
CA ASP A 53 -11.33 -0.06 1.57
C ASP A 53 -10.92 1.09 0.64
N TYR A 54 -9.62 1.22 0.35
CA TYR A 54 -9.10 2.26 -0.55
C TYR A 54 -9.65 2.13 -1.98
N THR A 55 -9.69 0.91 -2.49
CA THR A 55 -10.16 0.63 -3.85
C THR A 55 -11.68 0.65 -3.95
N GLY A 56 -12.38 0.27 -2.87
CA GLY A 56 -13.82 -0.01 -2.85
C GLY A 56 -14.16 -1.36 -3.50
N PHE A 57 -13.15 -2.20 -3.75
CA PHE A 57 -13.30 -3.47 -4.43
C PHE A 57 -13.14 -4.63 -3.43
N PRO A 58 -14.09 -5.59 -3.39
CA PRO A 58 -14.06 -6.66 -2.40
C PRO A 58 -12.89 -7.62 -2.64
N GLU A 59 -12.49 -8.35 -1.59
CA GLU A 59 -11.52 -9.43 -1.75
C GLU A 59 -12.12 -10.57 -2.59
N MET A 60 -11.37 -11.06 -3.58
CA MET A 60 -11.76 -12.14 -4.47
C MET A 60 -10.60 -13.09 -4.74
N MET A 61 -10.93 -14.33 -5.10
CA MET A 61 -9.95 -15.36 -5.49
C MET A 61 -8.83 -15.55 -4.47
N ASP A 62 -9.19 -15.60 -3.18
CA ASP A 62 -8.23 -15.75 -2.08
C ASP A 62 -7.13 -14.67 -2.09
N GLY A 63 -7.54 -13.43 -2.37
CA GLY A 63 -6.64 -12.27 -2.38
C GLY A 63 -5.73 -12.16 -3.60
N ARG A 64 -5.86 -13.03 -4.62
CA ARG A 64 -4.99 -13.03 -5.82
C ARG A 64 -5.01 -11.73 -6.63
N VAL A 65 -6.12 -11.01 -6.62
CA VAL A 65 -6.34 -9.83 -7.49
C VAL A 65 -6.49 -8.52 -6.72
N LYS A 66 -6.27 -8.52 -5.39
CA LYS A 66 -6.62 -7.36 -4.53
C LYS A 66 -5.87 -6.07 -4.85
N THR A 67 -4.62 -6.16 -5.32
CA THR A 67 -3.81 -4.99 -5.69
C THR A 67 -3.87 -4.67 -7.19
N LEU A 68 -4.46 -5.54 -8.01
CA LEU A 68 -4.57 -5.39 -9.47
C LEU A 68 -5.69 -4.41 -9.82
N HIS A 69 -5.59 -3.18 -9.32
CA HIS A 69 -6.62 -2.16 -9.42
C HIS A 69 -6.04 -0.82 -9.93
N PRO A 70 -6.75 -0.05 -10.79
CA PRO A 70 -6.27 1.23 -11.30
C PRO A 70 -5.89 2.25 -10.23
N LYS A 71 -6.63 2.32 -9.11
CA LYS A 71 -6.27 3.20 -7.98
C LYS A 71 -4.91 2.86 -7.34
N ILE A 72 -4.48 1.60 -7.39
CA ILE A 72 -3.17 1.17 -6.87
C ILE A 72 -2.11 1.41 -7.94
N HIS A 73 -2.25 0.81 -9.12
CA HIS A 73 -1.23 0.90 -10.16
C HIS A 73 -1.10 2.31 -10.74
N GLY A 74 -2.19 3.06 -10.87
CA GLY A 74 -2.15 4.48 -11.26
C GLY A 74 -1.47 5.36 -10.20
N GLY A 75 -1.64 5.04 -8.92
CA GLY A 75 -0.94 5.72 -7.83
C GLY A 75 0.58 5.51 -7.87
N ILE A 76 1.02 4.34 -8.33
CA ILE A 76 2.44 3.97 -8.46
C ILE A 76 3.04 4.49 -9.77
N LEU A 77 2.31 4.38 -10.89
CA LEU A 77 2.82 4.63 -12.25
C LEU A 77 2.60 6.06 -12.75
N GLY A 78 1.75 6.85 -12.09
CA GLY A 78 1.41 8.20 -12.51
C GLY A 78 2.62 9.13 -12.56
N ARG A 79 2.82 9.80 -13.70
CA ARG A 79 3.93 10.73 -13.90
C ARG A 79 3.59 12.10 -13.30
N ARG A 80 4.44 12.56 -12.37
CA ARG A 80 4.27 13.85 -11.68
C ARG A 80 4.21 15.00 -12.69
N GLY A 81 3.23 15.89 -12.54
CA GLY A 81 3.05 17.05 -13.41
C GLY A 81 2.55 16.73 -14.83
N THR A 82 2.34 15.46 -15.17
CA THR A 82 1.80 15.04 -16.48
C THR A 82 0.44 14.36 -16.32
N ASP A 83 0.31 13.44 -15.37
CA ASP A 83 -0.89 12.63 -15.19
C ASP A 83 -1.74 13.09 -13.99
N ASP A 84 -1.35 14.18 -13.31
CA ASP A 84 -1.99 14.65 -12.07
C ASP A 84 -3.49 14.93 -12.28
N ASP A 85 -3.87 15.62 -13.37
CA ASP A 85 -5.28 15.94 -13.67
C ASP A 85 -6.15 14.71 -13.89
N VAL A 86 -5.62 13.66 -14.53
CA VAL A 86 -6.38 12.42 -14.80
C VAL A 86 -6.46 11.57 -13.52
N MET A 87 -5.39 11.56 -12.73
CA MET A 87 -5.37 10.89 -11.43
C MET A 87 -6.41 11.50 -10.49
N GLU A 88 -6.43 12.83 -10.36
CA GLU A 88 -7.40 13.54 -9.51
C GLU A 88 -8.84 13.27 -9.94
N ARG A 89 -9.14 13.39 -11.24
CA ARG A 89 -10.48 13.13 -11.80
C ARG A 89 -11.02 11.73 -11.50
N HIS A 90 -10.13 10.74 -11.35
CA HIS A 90 -10.52 9.36 -11.05
C HIS A 90 -10.28 8.96 -9.59
N GLY A 91 -9.96 9.92 -8.70
CA GLY A 91 -9.70 9.66 -7.29
C GLY A 91 -8.51 8.72 -7.06
N ILE A 92 -7.50 8.80 -7.91
CA ILE A 92 -6.26 8.02 -7.83
C ILE A 92 -5.26 8.86 -7.04
N GLY A 93 -5.10 8.55 -5.76
CA GLY A 93 -4.05 9.19 -4.97
C GLY A 93 -2.67 8.58 -5.26
N ARG A 94 -1.65 9.41 -5.12
CA ARG A 94 -0.25 9.02 -5.33
C ARG A 94 0.18 7.97 -4.32
N ILE A 95 1.08 7.08 -4.73
CA ILE A 95 1.80 6.15 -3.86
C ILE A 95 3.28 6.43 -4.08
N ASP A 96 3.92 7.06 -3.08
CA ASP A 96 5.29 7.56 -3.20
C ASP A 96 6.34 6.51 -2.78
N LEU A 97 5.93 5.55 -1.95
CA LEU A 97 6.76 4.46 -1.45
C LEU A 97 6.05 3.12 -1.64
N VAL A 98 6.77 2.11 -2.13
CA VAL A 98 6.28 0.74 -2.24
C VAL A 98 7.27 -0.19 -1.53
N ALA A 99 6.80 -0.86 -0.48
CA ALA A 99 7.57 -1.85 0.27
C ALA A 99 6.92 -3.22 0.10
N VAL A 100 7.56 -4.07 -0.70
CA VAL A 100 7.05 -5.40 -1.06
C VAL A 100 8.18 -6.42 -0.97
N ASN A 101 7.88 -7.56 -0.36
CA ASN A 101 8.66 -8.78 -0.53
C ASN A 101 7.71 -9.93 -0.90
N LEU A 102 8.22 -10.88 -1.67
CA LEU A 102 7.41 -11.92 -2.31
C LEU A 102 7.35 -13.17 -1.42
N TYR A 103 6.34 -14.01 -1.67
CA TYR A 103 6.28 -15.33 -1.05
C TYR A 103 7.55 -16.13 -1.36
N PRO A 104 8.10 -16.86 -0.38
CA PRO A 104 9.31 -17.66 -0.57
C PRO A 104 8.99 -18.93 -1.37
N PHE A 105 8.82 -18.78 -2.69
CA PHE A 105 8.33 -19.83 -3.59
C PHE A 105 9.13 -21.15 -3.50
N GLN A 106 10.46 -21.08 -3.33
CA GLN A 106 11.32 -22.26 -3.25
C GLN A 106 11.17 -23.07 -1.94
N GLN A 107 10.69 -22.45 -0.87
CA GLN A 107 10.59 -23.07 0.46
C GLN A 107 9.24 -23.77 0.69
N ALA A 108 8.30 -23.59 -0.25
CA ALA A 108 6.94 -24.12 -0.20
C ALA A 108 6.79 -25.48 -0.89
#